data_AF-A0A3C0W7E0-F1
#
_entry.id   AF-A0A3C0W7E0-F1
#
_cell.length_a   1.000
_cell.length_b   1.000
_cell.length_c   1.000
_cell.angle_alpha   90.00
_cell.angle_beta   90.00
_cell.angle_gamma   90.00
#
_symmetry.space_group_name_H-M   'P 1'
#
loop_
_entity.id
_entity.type
_entity.pdbx_description
1 polymer ?
#
loop_
_entity_poly.entity_id
_entity_poly.type
_entity_poly.pdbx_seq_one_letter_code
_entity_poly.pdbx_strand_id
1 'polypeptide(L)' 'ASGRVKAALDACGPRLRAMVEQVCIHGTSLQLAEQALSLRRRQGKTLLKQGLQALAEHYNLT' A
#
# COMPACT_ATOMS: atom_id res chain seq x y z
N ALA A 1 -5.87 18.67 -4.12
CA ALA A 1 -6.06 17.48 -3.26
C ALA A 1 -4.93 16.44 -3.32
N SER A 2 -4.08 16.41 -4.36
CA SER A 2 -3.14 15.29 -4.60
C SER A 2 -1.92 15.22 -3.66
N GLY A 3 -1.48 16.34 -3.06
CA GLY A 3 -0.24 16.38 -2.26
C GLY A 3 -0.27 15.58 -0.97
N ARG A 4 -1.40 15.52 -0.26
CA ARG A 4 -1.55 14.77 1.00
C ARG A 4 -1.42 13.26 0.79
N VAL A 5 -2.09 12.75 -0.26
CA VAL A 5 -2.02 11.33 -0.62
C VAL A 5 -0.59 10.95 -1.03
N LYS A 6 0.07 11.80 -1.83
CA LYS A 6 1.47 11.59 -2.21
C LYS A 6 2.40 11.51 -0.98
N ALA A 7 2.29 12.47 -0.06
CA ALA A 7 3.11 12.49 1.15
C ALA A 7 2.89 11.25 2.04
N ALA A 8 1.64 10.80 2.17
CA ALA A 8 1.31 9.60 2.94
C ALA A 8 1.90 8.33 2.29
N LEU A 9 1.82 8.21 0.96
CA LEU A 9 2.42 7.10 0.23
C LEU A 9 3.94 7.10 0.28
N ASP A 10 4.56 8.28 0.23
CA ASP A 10 6.01 8.45 0.38
C ASP A 10 6.46 8.00 1.79
N ALA A 11 5.67 8.28 2.83
CA ALA A 11 5.93 7.85 4.21
C ALA A 11 5.90 6.32 4.40
N CYS A 12 5.13 5.58 3.59
CA CYS A 12 5.12 4.11 3.64
C CYS A 12 6.39 3.45 3.07
N GLY A 13 7.19 4.19 2.31
CA GLY A 13 8.34 3.66 1.59
C GLY A 13 7.98 2.89 0.31
N PRO A 14 8.94 2.72 -0.62
CA PRO A 14 8.68 2.35 -2.02
C PRO A 14 8.02 0.98 -2.19
N ARG A 15 8.36 0.01 -1.33
CA ARG A 15 7.83 -1.35 -1.40
C ARG A 15 6.37 -1.44 -0.95
N LEU A 16 6.02 -0.77 0.15
CA LEU A 16 4.65 -0.79 0.68
C LEU A 16 3.74 0.09 -0.19
N ARG A 17 4.27 1.24 -0.64
CA ARG A 17 3.61 2.14 -1.56
C ARG A 17 3.02 1.42 -2.77
N ALA A 18 3.82 0.62 -3.48
CA ALA A 18 3.36 -0.05 -4.69
C ALA A 18 2.17 -0.99 -4.43
N MET A 19 2.15 -1.69 -3.30
CA MET A 19 1.02 -2.55 -2.91
C MET A 19 -0.22 -1.72 -2.56
N VAL A 20 -0.05 -0.64 -1.77
CA VAL A 20 -1.14 0.24 -1.36
C VAL A 20 -1.74 0.98 -2.55
N GLU A 21 -0.95 1.44 -3.52
CA GLU A 21 -1.43 2.09 -4.73
C GLU A 21 -2.29 1.15 -5.58
N GLN A 22 -1.85 -0.09 -5.82
CA GLN A 22 -2.62 -1.09 -6.56
C GLN A 22 -3.98 -1.37 -5.90
N VAL A 23 -3.99 -1.63 -4.59
CA VAL A 23 -5.22 -2.04 -3.91
C VAL A 23 -6.13 -0.85 -3.58
N CYS A 24 -5.60 0.21 -2.99
CA CYS A 24 -6.40 1.30 -2.43
C CYS A 24 -6.71 2.41 -3.42
N ILE A 25 -5.91 2.59 -4.47
CA ILE A 25 -6.11 3.64 -5.48
C ILE A 25 -6.66 3.05 -6.78
N HIS A 26 -6.05 1.98 -7.27
CA HIS A 26 -6.50 1.33 -8.51
C HIS A 26 -7.63 0.31 -8.29
N GLY A 27 -8.01 0.04 -7.05
CA GLY A 27 -9.10 -0.90 -6.72
C GLY A 27 -8.82 -2.34 -7.14
N THR A 28 -7.55 -2.70 -7.34
CA THR A 28 -7.18 -4.02 -7.82
C THR A 28 -7.31 -5.06 -6.71
N SER A 29 -7.70 -6.29 -7.06
CA SER A 29 -7.74 -7.37 -6.07
C SER A 29 -6.34 -7.71 -5.55
N LEU A 30 -6.25 -8.22 -4.32
CA LEU A 30 -4.96 -8.55 -3.69
C LEU A 30 -4.14 -9.54 -4.54
N GLN A 31 -4.80 -10.52 -5.16
CA GLN A 31 -4.14 -11.50 -6.01
C GLN A 31 -3.56 -10.86 -7.29
N LEU A 32 -4.30 -9.96 -7.93
CA LEU A 32 -3.83 -9.24 -9.11
C LEU A 32 -2.69 -8.28 -8.76
N ALA A 33 -2.76 -7.60 -7.61
CA ALA A 33 -1.67 -6.76 -7.11
C ALA A 33 -0.40 -7.58 -6.81
N GLU A 34 -0.54 -8.77 -6.22
CA GLU A 34 0.60 -9.70 -6.02
C GLU A 34 1.23 -10.10 -7.36
N GLN A 35 0.43 -10.42 -8.38
CA GLN A 35 0.91 -10.77 -9.71
C GLN A 35 1.60 -9.61 -10.42
N ALA A 36 1.00 -8.42 -10.40
CA ALA A 36 1.56 -7.21 -11.00
C ALA A 36 2.92 -6.83 -10.37
N LEU A 37 3.08 -7.09 -9.07
CA LEU A 37 4.31 -6.82 -8.33
C LEU A 37 5.28 -7.99 -8.30
N SER A 38 5.02 -9.07 -9.05
CA SER A 38 5.84 -10.29 -9.08
C SER A 38 6.13 -10.87 -7.68
N LEU A 39 5.17 -10.73 -6.76
CA LEU A 39 5.27 -11.21 -5.39
C LEU A 39 4.87 -12.67 -5.29
N ARG A 40 5.42 -13.38 -4.30
CA ARG A 40 4.95 -14.73 -3.98
C ARG A 40 3.53 -14.65 -3.40
N ARG A 41 2.70 -15.65 -3.71
CA ARG A 41 1.37 -15.82 -3.12
C ARG A 41 1.45 -15.65 -1.60
N ARG A 42 0.48 -14.92 -1.04
CA ARG A 42 0.31 -14.64 0.40
C ARG A 42 1.27 -13.59 0.98
N GLN A 43 2.22 -13.05 0.22
CA GLN A 43 3.03 -11.91 0.70
C GLN A 43 2.28 -10.59 0.64
N GLY A 44 1.34 -10.45 -0.31
CA GLY A 44 0.63 -9.21 -0.54
C GLY A 44 -0.22 -8.80 0.66
N LYS A 45 -0.85 -9.76 1.34
CA LYS A 45 -1.64 -9.48 2.56
C LYS A 45 -0.78 -8.82 3.65
N THR A 46 0.45 -9.32 3.85
CA THR A 46 1.36 -8.78 4.86
C THR A 46 1.83 -7.37 4.48
N LEU A 47 2.23 -7.18 3.22
CA LEU A 47 2.64 -5.85 2.72
C LEU A 47 1.50 -4.84 2.79
N LEU A 48 0.28 -5.25 2.44
CA LEU A 48 -0.89 -4.38 2.52
C LEU A 48 -1.17 -3.97 3.98
N LYS A 49 -1.14 -4.92 4.93
CA LYS A 49 -1.30 -4.61 6.35
C LYS A 49 -0.24 -3.63 6.85
N GLN A 50 1.03 -3.86 6.51
CA GLN A 50 2.13 -2.97 6.89
C GLN A 50 1.97 -1.58 6.27
N GLY A 51 1.54 -1.49 5.00
CA GLY A 51 1.27 -0.22 4.34
C GLY A 51 0.12 0.54 4.98
N LEU A 52 -0.99 -0.14 5.31
CA LEU A 52 -2.13 0.48 6.00
C LEU A 52 -1.76 0.93 7.42
N GLN A 53 -0.92 0.17 8.12
CA GLN A 53 -0.41 0.56 9.43
C GLN A 53 0.45 1.83 9.33
N ALA A 54 1.38 1.90 8.38
CA ALA A 54 2.21 3.09 8.16
C ALA A 54 1.37 4.32 7.78
N LEU A 55 0.28 4.13 7.02
CA LEU A 55 -0.69 5.20 6.75
C LEU A 55 -1.41 5.66 8.01
N ALA A 56 -1.85 4.73 8.86
CA ALA A 56 -2.51 5.06 10.12
C ALA A 56 -1.58 5.87 11.02
N GLU A 57 -0.31 5.48 11.13
CA GLU A 57 0.72 6.22 11.86
C GLU A 57 0.94 7.62 11.26
N HIS A 58 1.03 7.75 9.93
CA HIS A 58 1.18 9.04 9.26
C HIS A 58 0.02 10.01 9.52
N TYR A 59 -1.20 9.48 9.66
CA TYR A 59 -2.40 10.26 9.96
C TYR A 59 -2.70 10.38 11.47
N ASN A 60 -1.86 9.85 12.35
CA ASN A 60 -2.08 9.78 13.80
C ASN A 60 -3.40 9.10 14.17
N LEU A 61 -3.73 8.00 13.50
CA LEU A 61 -4.95 7.21 13.71
C LEU A 61 -4.74 5.97 14.60
N THR A 62 -3.53 5.80 15.16
CA THR A 62 -3.10 4.68 16.00
C THR A 62 -2.67 5.13 17.38
#